data_AF-A0A1M3K8W5-F1
#
_entry.id   AF-A0A1M3K8W5-F1
#
_cell.length_a   1.000
_cell.length_b   1.000
_cell.length_c   1.000
_cell.angle_alpha   90.00
_cell.angle_beta   90.00
_cell.angle_gamma   90.00
#
_symmetry.space_group_name_H-M   'P 1'
#
loop_
_entity.id
_entity.type
_entity.pdbx_description
1 polymer ?
#
loop_
_entity_poly.entity_id
_entity_poly.type
_entity_poly.pdbx_seq_one_letter_code
_entity_poly.pdbx_strand_id
1 'polypeptide(L)' 'MQINKDTRISAILLEYGDIAEVMEIFGVQRVGKYSLRMFLAKALTVEWAARIHKVPLDQFLEILHKAIAKKESELQNG' A
#
# COMPACT_ATOMS: atom_id res chain seq x y z
N MET A 1 -1.93 0.95 12.77
CA MET A 1 -3.29 1.25 12.24
C MET A 1 -4.01 -0.05 11.88
N GLN A 2 -5.34 -0.17 12.03
CA GLN A 2 -6.07 -1.36 11.55
C GLN A 2 -6.48 -1.17 10.08
N ILE A 3 -5.83 -1.87 9.16
CA ILE A 3 -6.10 -1.75 7.72
C ILE A 3 -7.17 -2.72 7.29
N ASN A 4 -8.18 -2.19 6.61
CA ASN A 4 -9.30 -2.90 6.03
C ASN A 4 -9.56 -2.43 4.59
N LYS A 5 -10.55 -3.03 3.94
CA LYS A 5 -10.94 -2.74 2.56
C LYS A 5 -11.30 -1.28 2.29
N ASP A 6 -11.84 -0.58 3.29
CA ASP A 6 -12.29 0.82 3.22
C ASP A 6 -11.16 1.80 3.52
N THR A 7 -10.02 1.29 4.00
CA THR A 7 -8.86 2.09 4.30
C THR A 7 -8.37 2.74 3.01
N ARG A 8 -8.10 4.04 3.09
CA ARG A 8 -7.51 4.76 1.96
C ARG A 8 -6.05 4.36 1.84
N ILE A 9 -5.61 4.04 0.63
CA ILE A 9 -4.20 3.81 0.32
C ILE A 9 -3.35 5.01 0.73
N SER A 10 -3.92 6.23 0.68
CA SER A 10 -3.23 7.44 1.12
C SER A 10 -2.92 7.52 2.60
N ALA A 11 -3.80 7.00 3.45
CA ALA A 11 -3.56 6.93 4.89
C ALA A 11 -2.40 5.97 5.19
N ILE A 12 -2.35 4.82 4.49
CA ILE A 12 -1.28 3.82 4.65
C ILE A 12 0.08 4.41 4.28
N LEU A 13 0.14 5.11 3.15
CA LEU A 13 1.35 5.75 2.64
C LEU A 13 1.83 6.93 3.50
N LEU A 14 0.90 7.66 4.14
CA LEU A 14 1.26 8.74 5.07
C LEU A 14 1.89 8.19 6.35
N GLU A 15 1.34 7.10 6.87
CA GLU A 15 1.76 6.49 8.14
C GLU A 15 3.07 5.71 8.00
N TYR A 16 3.17 4.86 6.98
CA TYR A 16 4.26 3.90 6.84
C TYR A 16 5.31 4.32 5.79
N GLY A 17 5.09 5.45 5.11
CA GLY A 17 5.98 5.96 4.07
C GLY A 17 5.83 5.19 2.76
N ASP A 18 6.93 5.11 2.00
CA ASP A 18 6.91 4.57 0.64
C ASP A 18 6.70 3.04 0.62
N ILE A 19 5.44 2.60 0.67
CA ILE A 19 5.05 1.21 0.43
C ILE A 19 5.17 0.83 -1.06
N ALA A 20 5.96 1.55 -1.86
CA ALA A 20 6.25 1.21 -3.26
C ALA A 20 6.68 -0.24 -3.43
N GLU A 21 7.34 -0.86 -2.44
CA GLU A 21 7.69 -2.28 -2.47
C GLU A 21 6.43 -3.17 -2.59
N VAL A 22 5.33 -2.81 -1.92
CA VAL A 22 4.02 -3.49 -2.08
C VAL A 22 3.47 -3.28 -3.48
N MET A 23 3.51 -2.04 -3.97
CA MET A 23 3.02 -1.69 -5.30
C MET A 23 3.82 -2.41 -6.41
N GLU A 24 5.14 -2.53 -6.25
CA GLU A 24 6.03 -3.27 -7.15
C GLU A 24 5.70 -4.77 -7.22
N ILE A 25 5.41 -5.40 -6.07
CA ILE A 25 4.98 -6.81 -6.00
C ILE A 25 3.71 -7.05 -6.84
N PHE A 26 2.85 -6.03 -6.99
CA PHE A 26 1.63 -6.09 -7.78
C PHE A 26 1.78 -5.59 -9.23
N GLY A 27 3.02 -5.48 -9.73
CA GLY A 27 3.29 -5.08 -11.11
C GLY A 27 3.10 -3.59 -11.40
N VAL A 28 2.91 -2.77 -10.35
CA VAL A 28 2.94 -1.31 -10.47
C VAL A 28 4.39 -0.90 -10.41
N GLN A 29 4.97 -0.57 -11.57
CA GLN A 29 6.35 -0.11 -11.63
C GLN A 29 6.54 1.09 -10.70
N ARG A 30 7.65 1.11 -9.96
CA ARG A 30 8.11 2.27 -9.19
C ARG A 30 8.34 3.43 -10.15
N VAL A 31 7.34 4.27 -10.36
CA VAL A 31 7.48 5.44 -11.23
C VAL A 31 8.20 6.52 -10.41
N GLY A 32 9.49 6.69 -10.67
CA GLY A 32 10.41 7.50 -9.85
C GLY A 32 9.86 8.86 -9.40
N LYS A 33 10.05 9.19 -8.12
CA LYS A 33 9.77 10.45 -7.38
C LYS A 33 8.38 11.13 -7.54
N TYR A 34 7.60 10.85 -8.58
CA TYR A 34 6.43 11.62 -8.98
C TYR A 34 5.12 10.82 -9.01
N SER A 35 5.15 9.48 -9.02
CA SER A 35 3.90 8.71 -9.09
C SER A 35 3.20 8.48 -7.77
N LEU A 36 3.94 8.23 -6.69
CA LEU A 36 3.33 7.86 -5.41
C LEU A 36 2.45 9.00 -4.89
N ARG A 37 2.94 10.25 -4.96
CA ARG A 37 2.18 11.45 -4.61
C ARG A 37 0.95 11.67 -5.51
N MET A 38 1.03 11.28 -6.77
CA MET A 38 -0.10 11.36 -7.70
C MET A 38 -1.14 10.25 -7.44
N PHE A 39 -0.68 9.07 -6.99
CA PHE A 39 -1.52 7.96 -6.55
C PHE A 39 -2.22 8.28 -5.22
N LEU A 40 -1.50 8.92 -4.29
CA LEU A 40 -2.02 9.52 -3.05
C LEU A 40 -3.17 10.49 -3.32
N ALA A 41 -2.98 11.39 -4.29
CA ALA A 41 -3.96 12.39 -4.67
C ALA A 41 -5.23 11.78 -5.29
N LYS A 42 -5.14 10.58 -5.86
CA LYS A 42 -6.30 9.83 -6.38
C LYS A 42 -7.03 8.99 -5.33
N ALA A 43 -6.55 8.97 -4.08
CA ALA A 43 -7.13 8.39 -2.86
C ALA A 43 -8.33 7.42 -3.07
N LEU A 44 -8.03 6.20 -3.51
CA LEU A 44 -9.01 5.11 -3.59
C LEU A 44 -8.80 4.12 -2.46
N THR A 45 -9.85 3.38 -2.14
CA THR A 45 -9.86 2.38 -1.05
C THR A 45 -9.02 1.17 -1.43
N VAL A 46 -8.56 0.41 -0.42
CA VAL A 46 -7.86 -0.87 -0.61
C VAL A 46 -8.67 -1.82 -1.51
N GLU A 47 -9.99 -1.86 -1.37
CA GLU A 47 -10.87 -2.65 -2.25
C GLU A 47 -10.74 -2.23 -3.71
N TRP A 48 -10.77 -0.93 -3.97
CA TRP A 48 -10.72 -0.42 -5.33
C TRP A 48 -9.36 -0.68 -5.98
N ALA A 49 -8.28 -0.54 -5.21
CA ALA A 49 -6.94 -0.91 -5.65
C ALA A 49 -6.88 -2.39 -6.03
N ALA A 50 -7.35 -3.29 -5.16
CA ALA A 50 -7.39 -4.73 -5.44
C ALA A 50 -8.16 -5.04 -6.74
N ARG A 51 -9.32 -4.39 -6.95
CA ARG A 51 -10.15 -4.54 -8.16
C ARG A 51 -9.45 -4.09 -9.44
N ILE A 52 -8.79 -2.92 -9.42
CA ILE A 52 -8.05 -2.37 -10.56
C ILE A 52 -6.88 -3.27 -10.96
N HIS A 53 -6.17 -3.78 -9.96
CA HIS A 53 -5.02 -4.67 -10.16
C HIS A 53 -5.43 -6.13 -10.41
N LYS A 54 -6.74 -6.44 -10.41
CA LYS A 54 -7.29 -7.79 -10.60
C LYS A 54 -6.73 -8.80 -9.59
N VAL A 55 -6.54 -8.35 -8.35
CA VAL A 55 -6.09 -9.20 -7.23
C VAL A 55 -7.27 -9.41 -6.27
N PRO A 56 -7.45 -10.61 -5.71
CA PRO A 56 -8.42 -10.83 -4.64
C PRO A 56 -8.14 -9.92 -3.45
N LEU A 57 -9.20 -9.31 -2.90
CA LEU A 57 -9.11 -8.37 -1.78
C LEU A 57 -8.36 -8.97 -0.58
N ASP A 58 -8.63 -10.23 -0.25
CA ASP A 58 -8.02 -10.90 0.89
C ASP A 58 -6.51 -11.06 0.70
N GLN A 59 -6.07 -11.47 -0.49
CA GLN A 59 -4.64 -11.57 -0.83
C GLN A 59 -3.95 -10.21 -0.81
N PHE A 60 -4.66 -9.17 -1.27
CA PHE A 60 -4.14 -7.81 -1.27
C PHE A 60 -3.97 -7.28 0.16
N LEU A 61 -4.94 -7.54 1.04
CA LEU A 61 -4.87 -7.23 2.47
C LEU A 61 -3.72 -7.98 3.16
N GLU A 62 -3.55 -9.27 2.87
CA GLU A 62 -2.44 -10.05 3.43
C GLU A 62 -1.08 -9.47 3.07
N ILE A 63 -0.88 -9.08 1.81
CA ILE A 63 0.39 -8.53 1.35
C ILE A 63 0.64 -7.15 1.99
N LEU A 64 -0.40 -6.32 2.10
CA LEU A 64 -0.33 -5.05 2.84
C LEU A 64 0.05 -5.26 4.30
N HIS A 65 -0.60 -6.20 4.99
CA HIS A 65 -0.32 -6.51 6.40
C HIS A 65 1.12 -7.01 6.57
N LYS A 66 1.61 -7.89 5.68
CA LYS A 66 2.99 -8.39 5.71
C LYS A 66 4.02 -7.26 5.54
N ALA A 67 3.81 -6.37 4.58
CA ALA A 67 4.73 -5.28 4.32
C ALA A 67 4.76 -4.25 5.47
N ILE A 68 3.61 -4.02 6.09
CA ILE A 68 3.50 -3.13 7.24
C ILE A 68 4.12 -3.75 8.48
N ALA A 69 3.88 -5.04 8.74
CA ALA A 69 4.55 -5.75 9.82
C ALA A 69 6.07 -5.72 9.67
N LYS A 70 6.59 -5.90 8.44
CA LYS A 70 8.00 -5.70 8.12
C LYS A 70 8.44 -4.28 8.44
N LYS A 71 7.68 -3.26 8.03
CA LYS A 71 8.02 -1.86 8.27
C LYS A 71 8.01 -1.46 9.75
N GLU A 72 7.01 -1.92 10.50
CA GLU A 72 6.92 -1.72 11.94
C GLU A 72 8.11 -2.37 12.65
N SER A 73 8.55 -3.55 12.20
CA SER A 73 9.77 -4.18 12.74
C SER A 73 11.04 -3.39 12.40
N GLU A 74 11.16 -2.78 11.22
CA GLU A 74 12.29 -1.92 10.85
C GLU A 74 12.33 -0.64 11.70
N LEU A 75 11.16 -0.01 11.93
CA LEU A 75 11.04 1.21 12.74
C LEU A 75 11.32 0.98 14.23
N GLN A 76 11.06 -0.22 14.75
CA GLN A 76 11.35 -0.58 16.15
C GLN A 76 12.82 -0.93 16.41
N ASN A 77 13.59 -1.24 15.36
CA ASN A 77 15.00 -1.64 15.46
C ASN A 77 15.98 -0.53 15.01
N GLY A 78 15.50 0.69 14.75
CA GLY A 78 16.27 1.83 14.25
C GLY A 78 16.44 2.96 15.26
#